data_AF-A0AAT9LII5-F1
#
_entry.id   AF-A0AAT9LII5-F1
#
_cell.length_a   1.000
_cell.length_b   1.000
_cell.length_c   1.000
_cell.angle_alpha   90.00
_cell.angle_beta   90.00
_cell.angle_gamma   90.00
#
_symmetry.space_group_name_H-M   'P 1'
#
loop_
_entity.id
_entity.type
_entity.pdbx_description
1 polymer ?
#
loop_
_entity_poly.entity_id
_entity_poly.type
_entity_poly.pdbx_seq_one_letter_code
_entity_poly.pdbx_strand_id
1 'polypeptide(L)'
;MRKTLNRPVDLARLAGVSAQQIRNYLDAGVLPLAARSEAGYRQLDDQHRRALLAYRALAEGHGWTAAGDIMRAIHADDRTQALALIDADHADLHRQREALKLTAEALETVVDTDPPARAAMQIGELAAHLGVRTSTLRVWEAAELLAPQRDPATGYRTYGPKETRDARIILMLRQGMHRLPQIRPILDDLRRTGSRDALRAAIAQRHGELGRRAEKMLAAAALLHAYLAGE
;
A
#
# COMPACT_ATOMS: atom_id res chain seq x y z
N MET A 1 15.19 -37.11 -3.07
CA MET A 1 16.07 -37.06 -1.87
C MET A 1 15.87 -35.73 -1.17
N ARG A 2 15.20 -35.70 0.00
CA ARG A 2 15.07 -34.51 0.86
C ARG A 2 16.46 -34.15 1.40
N LYS A 3 16.94 -32.93 1.14
CA LYS A 3 18.23 -32.43 1.63
C LYS A 3 18.05 -32.01 3.09
N THR A 4 18.65 -32.74 4.04
CA THR A 4 18.53 -32.45 5.47
C THR A 4 19.25 -31.14 5.79
N LEU A 5 18.50 -30.12 6.24
CA LEU A 5 18.99 -28.76 6.49
C LEU A 5 19.52 -28.61 7.92
N ASN A 6 20.61 -29.27 8.27
CA ASN A 6 20.98 -29.39 9.69
C ASN A 6 21.44 -28.09 10.38
N ARG A 7 21.66 -26.98 9.65
CA ARG A 7 22.17 -25.72 10.24
C ARG A 7 21.51 -24.46 9.64
N PRO A 8 21.43 -23.35 10.41
CA PRO A 8 20.95 -22.04 9.93
C PRO A 8 21.61 -21.53 8.66
N VAL A 9 22.91 -21.79 8.46
CA VAL A 9 23.62 -21.36 7.24
C VAL A 9 23.11 -22.06 5.98
N ASP A 10 22.64 -23.30 6.10
CA ASP A 10 22.16 -24.09 4.97
C ASP A 10 20.79 -23.58 4.51
N LEU A 11 19.90 -23.25 5.46
CA LEU A 11 18.62 -22.60 5.16
C LEU A 11 18.81 -21.17 4.63
N ALA A 12 19.76 -20.43 5.21
CA ALA A 12 20.09 -19.07 4.81
C ALA A 12 20.53 -19.01 3.33
N ARG A 13 21.39 -19.95 2.89
CA ARG A 13 21.82 -20.06 1.48
C ARG A 13 20.66 -20.34 0.52
N LEU A 14 19.73 -21.21 0.89
CA LEU A 14 18.56 -21.51 0.06
C LEU A 14 17.63 -20.32 -0.11
N ALA A 15 17.54 -19.47 0.91
CA ALA A 15 16.71 -18.27 0.87
C ALA A 15 17.49 -17.01 0.45
N GLY A 16 18.81 -17.08 0.21
CA GLY A 16 19.60 -15.88 -0.07
C GLY A 16 19.56 -14.84 1.06
N VAL A 17 19.51 -15.28 2.32
CA VAL A 17 19.59 -14.41 3.51
C VAL A 17 20.81 -14.77 4.35
N SER A 18 21.11 -13.99 5.38
CA SER A 18 22.21 -14.32 6.31
C SER A 18 21.78 -15.33 7.37
N ALA A 19 22.73 -16.09 7.92
CA ALA A 19 22.47 -16.99 9.04
C ALA A 19 22.00 -16.22 10.31
N GLN A 20 22.42 -14.96 10.49
CA GLN A 20 21.91 -14.10 11.56
C GLN A 20 20.44 -13.77 11.36
N GLN A 21 20.01 -13.53 10.12
CA GLN A 21 18.61 -13.23 9.82
C GLN A 21 17.71 -14.44 10.09
N ILE A 22 18.17 -15.66 9.79
CA ILE A 22 17.48 -16.89 10.21
C ILE A 22 17.36 -16.96 11.74
N ARG A 23 18.41 -16.63 12.49
CA ARG A 23 18.34 -16.57 13.97
C ARG A 23 17.32 -15.55 14.45
N ASN A 24 17.32 -14.35 13.88
CA ASN A 24 16.35 -13.31 14.22
C ASN A 24 14.91 -13.77 13.97
N TYR A 25 14.64 -14.50 12.88
CA TYR A 25 13.30 -15.03 12.59
C TYR A 25 12.87 -16.12 13.56
N LEU A 26 13.79 -17.00 13.97
CA LEU A 26 13.52 -17.99 15.02
C LEU A 26 13.23 -17.30 16.36
N ASP A 27 14.04 -16.30 16.73
CA ASP A 27 13.90 -15.60 18.01
C ASP A 27 12.63 -14.73 18.05
N ALA A 28 12.19 -14.21 16.90
CA ALA A 28 10.94 -13.47 16.75
C ALA A 28 9.69 -14.37 16.60
N GLY A 29 9.83 -15.70 16.68
CA GLY A 29 8.73 -16.66 16.53
C GLY A 29 8.14 -16.74 15.11
N VAL A 30 8.82 -16.19 14.11
CA VAL A 30 8.40 -16.21 12.71
C VAL A 30 8.73 -17.53 12.03
N LEU A 31 9.72 -18.26 12.54
CA LEU A 31 10.02 -19.64 12.18
C LEU A 31 9.70 -20.55 13.38
N PRO A 32 9.33 -21.82 13.14
CA PRO A 32 9.05 -22.77 14.21
C PRO A 32 10.29 -22.96 15.10
N LEU A 33 10.06 -23.39 16.34
CA LEU A 33 11.15 -23.63 17.29
C LEU A 33 12.09 -24.72 16.77
N ALA A 34 13.38 -24.39 16.72
CA ALA A 34 14.41 -25.33 16.32
C ALA A 34 14.91 -26.15 17.53
N ALA A 35 14.84 -27.47 17.45
CA ALA A 35 15.46 -28.36 18.43
C ALA A 35 16.97 -28.11 18.51
N ARG A 36 17.59 -28.43 19.66
CA ARG A 36 19.05 -28.38 19.80
C ARG A 36 19.64 -29.79 19.73
N SER A 37 20.77 -29.92 19.04
CA SER A 37 21.56 -31.15 19.07
C SER A 37 22.25 -31.32 20.44
N GLU A 38 22.82 -32.51 20.69
CA GLU A 38 23.65 -32.77 21.87
C GLU A 38 24.84 -31.79 21.98
N ALA A 39 25.38 -31.36 20.84
CA ALA A 39 26.43 -30.34 20.76
C ALA A 39 25.91 -28.89 20.90
N GLY A 40 24.62 -28.68 21.17
CA GLY A 40 24.01 -27.39 21.43
C GLY A 40 23.61 -26.56 20.20
N TYR A 41 23.76 -27.09 18.99
CA TYR A 41 23.42 -26.38 17.74
C TYR A 41 21.93 -26.48 17.41
N ARG A 42 21.32 -25.40 16.90
CA ARG A 42 19.94 -25.41 16.37
C ARG A 42 19.87 -26.31 15.13
N GLN A 43 18.99 -27.31 15.16
CA GLN A 43 18.68 -28.19 14.05
C GLN A 43 17.49 -27.65 13.29
N LEU A 44 17.68 -27.43 11.99
CA LEU A 44 16.60 -27.03 11.08
C LEU A 44 16.27 -28.22 10.17
N ASP A 45 15.10 -28.17 9.57
CA ASP A 45 14.60 -29.24 8.72
C ASP A 45 13.75 -28.69 7.58
N ASP A 46 13.01 -29.57 6.92
CA ASP A 46 12.10 -29.26 5.84
C ASP A 46 10.99 -28.28 6.26
N GLN A 47 10.48 -28.42 7.50
CA GLN A 47 9.43 -27.55 8.05
C GLN A 47 9.91 -26.11 8.15
N HIS A 48 11.16 -25.89 8.60
CA HIS A 48 11.75 -24.55 8.67
C HIS A 48 11.92 -23.93 7.27
N ARG A 49 12.23 -24.73 6.25
CA ARG A 49 12.27 -24.26 4.87
C ARG A 49 10.89 -23.81 4.40
N ARG A 50 9.86 -24.63 4.61
CA ARG A 50 8.48 -24.28 4.21
C ARG A 50 7.98 -23.04 4.94
N ALA A 51 8.23 -22.93 6.25
CA ALA A 51 7.86 -21.75 7.03
C ALA A 51 8.55 -20.48 6.50
N LEU A 52 9.83 -20.57 6.12
CA LEU A 52 10.57 -19.43 5.55
C LEU A 52 10.03 -19.01 4.17
N LEU A 53 9.67 -19.98 3.32
CA LEU A 53 9.07 -19.71 2.02
C LEU A 53 7.69 -19.04 2.18
N ALA A 54 6.85 -19.57 3.07
CA ALA A 54 5.54 -18.99 3.39
C ALA A 54 5.68 -17.57 3.94
N TYR A 55 6.56 -17.36 4.93
CA TYR A 55 6.80 -16.04 5.52
C TYR A 55 7.23 -14.99 4.48
N ARG A 56 8.13 -15.36 3.56
CA ARG A 56 8.57 -14.43 2.52
C ARG A 56 7.48 -14.11 1.50
N ALA A 57 6.70 -15.10 1.09
CA ALA A 57 5.58 -14.88 0.20
C ALA A 57 4.52 -13.98 0.86
N LEU A 58 4.22 -14.23 2.15
CA LEU A 58 3.36 -13.37 2.95
C LEU A 58 3.91 -11.94 2.99
N ALA A 59 5.21 -11.75 3.21
CA ALA A 59 5.81 -10.43 3.23
C ALA A 59 5.69 -9.69 1.89
N GLU A 60 5.73 -10.39 0.76
CA GLU A 60 5.53 -9.80 -0.57
C GLU A 60 4.07 -9.38 -0.84
N GLY A 61 3.09 -10.11 -0.31
CA GLY A 61 1.65 -9.82 -0.51
C GLY A 61 1.03 -8.90 0.55
N HIS A 62 1.34 -9.18 1.81
CA HIS A 62 0.76 -8.57 3.01
C HIS A 62 1.69 -7.49 3.64
N GLY A 63 2.99 -7.54 3.33
CA GLY A 63 3.99 -6.71 3.98
C GLY A 63 4.62 -7.40 5.19
N TRP A 64 5.81 -6.93 5.58
CA TRP A 64 6.65 -7.59 6.59
C TRP A 64 6.02 -7.69 7.97
N THR A 65 5.32 -6.65 8.42
CA THR A 65 4.68 -6.63 9.74
C THR A 65 3.59 -7.69 9.83
N ALA A 66 2.60 -7.63 8.92
CA ALA A 66 1.48 -8.56 8.86
C ALA A 66 1.97 -10.01 8.67
N ALA A 67 2.97 -10.25 7.81
CA ALA A 67 3.57 -11.56 7.64
C ALA A 67 4.16 -12.11 8.94
N GLY A 68 4.81 -11.26 9.74
CA GLY A 68 5.36 -11.65 11.03
C GLY A 68 4.26 -11.98 12.04
N ASP A 69 3.19 -11.17 12.09
CA ASP A 69 2.05 -11.39 12.97
C ASP A 69 1.30 -12.68 12.62
N ILE A 70 1.07 -12.94 11.33
CA ILE A 70 0.45 -14.18 10.82
C ILE A 70 1.28 -15.39 11.23
N MET A 71 2.59 -15.41 10.96
CA MET A 71 3.44 -16.56 11.29
C MET A 71 3.53 -16.79 12.80
N ARG A 72 3.61 -15.74 13.61
CA ARG A 72 3.58 -15.86 15.07
C ARG A 72 2.27 -16.44 15.57
N ALA A 73 1.13 -15.99 15.05
CA ALA A 73 -0.18 -16.53 15.40
C ALA A 73 -0.27 -18.03 15.05
N ILE A 74 0.19 -18.43 13.86
CA ILE A 74 0.27 -19.85 13.47
C ILE A 74 1.14 -20.66 14.43
N HIS A 75 2.33 -20.18 14.80
CA HIS A 75 3.22 -20.90 15.72
C HIS A 75 2.75 -20.88 17.18
N ALA A 76 1.83 -19.98 17.53
CA ALA A 76 1.13 -19.97 18.81
C ALA A 76 -0.15 -20.82 18.81
N ASP A 77 -0.41 -21.57 17.73
CA ASP A 77 -1.62 -22.38 17.51
C ASP A 77 -2.92 -21.55 17.44
N ASP A 78 -2.82 -20.24 17.20
CA ASP A 78 -3.95 -19.34 17.02
C ASP A 78 -4.25 -19.13 15.53
N ARG A 79 -4.79 -20.17 14.91
CA ARG A 79 -5.15 -20.15 13.49
C ARG A 79 -6.27 -19.15 13.19
N THR A 80 -7.19 -18.93 14.13
CA THR A 80 -8.27 -17.97 13.97
C THR A 80 -7.73 -16.55 13.82
N GLN A 81 -6.79 -16.15 14.68
CA GLN A 81 -6.15 -14.84 14.56
C GLN A 81 -5.36 -14.70 13.26
N ALA A 82 -4.63 -15.73 12.84
CA ALA A 82 -3.88 -15.70 11.58
C ALA A 82 -4.80 -15.47 10.37
N LEU A 83 -5.95 -16.15 10.32
CA LEU A 83 -6.94 -15.97 9.24
C LEU A 83 -7.58 -14.57 9.30
N ALA A 84 -7.92 -14.07 10.48
CA ALA A 84 -8.47 -12.72 10.64
C ALA A 84 -7.53 -11.62 10.13
N LEU A 85 -6.21 -11.76 10.35
CA LEU A 85 -5.20 -10.84 9.81
C LEU A 85 -5.16 -10.88 8.27
N ILE A 86 -5.24 -12.07 7.68
CA ILE A 86 -5.28 -12.26 6.23
C ILE A 86 -6.54 -11.62 5.63
N ASP A 87 -7.70 -11.83 6.26
CA ASP A 87 -8.98 -11.28 5.82
C ASP A 87 -8.98 -9.74 5.89
N ALA A 88 -8.43 -9.17 6.97
CA ALA A 88 -8.30 -7.73 7.12
C ALA A 88 -7.49 -7.09 5.99
N ASP A 89 -6.38 -7.72 5.59
CA ASP A 89 -5.55 -7.25 4.48
C ASP A 89 -6.25 -7.39 3.12
N HIS A 90 -6.98 -8.49 2.88
CA HIS A 90 -7.78 -8.63 1.66
C HIS A 90 -8.90 -7.60 1.59
N ALA A 91 -9.58 -7.34 2.70
CA ALA A 91 -10.60 -6.30 2.79
C ALA A 91 -10.00 -4.92 2.52
N ASP A 92 -8.78 -4.64 3.00
CA ASP A 92 -8.08 -3.40 2.70
C ASP A 92 -7.72 -3.26 1.22
N LEU A 93 -7.16 -4.31 0.61
CA LEU A 93 -6.89 -4.33 -0.82
C LEU A 93 -8.16 -4.09 -1.64
N HIS A 94 -9.28 -4.72 -1.27
CA HIS A 94 -10.56 -4.53 -1.94
C HIS A 94 -11.06 -3.09 -1.81
N ARG A 95 -11.02 -2.49 -0.60
CA ARG A 95 -11.36 -1.07 -0.39
C ARG A 95 -10.50 -0.15 -1.26
N GLN A 96 -9.20 -0.44 -1.41
CA GLN A 96 -8.31 0.33 -2.28
C GLN A 96 -8.72 0.23 -3.76
N ARG A 97 -9.17 -0.95 -4.22
CA ARG A 97 -9.65 -1.14 -5.61
C ARG A 97 -10.95 -0.38 -5.86
N GLU A 98 -11.90 -0.47 -4.95
CA GLU A 98 -13.18 0.27 -5.06
C GLU A 98 -12.95 1.78 -5.03
N ALA A 99 -12.10 2.27 -4.11
CA ALA A 99 -11.75 3.69 -4.04
C ALA A 99 -11.07 4.18 -5.33
N LEU A 100 -10.19 3.38 -5.93
CA LEU A 100 -9.54 3.70 -7.21
C LEU A 100 -10.55 3.70 -8.36
N LYS A 101 -11.48 2.75 -8.39
CA LYS A 101 -12.54 2.68 -9.41
C LYS A 101 -13.45 3.91 -9.35
N LEU A 102 -13.94 4.26 -8.16
CA LEU A 102 -14.73 5.47 -7.95
C LEU A 102 -13.95 6.74 -8.34
N THR A 103 -12.67 6.79 -8.01
CA THR A 103 -11.77 7.88 -8.41
C THR A 103 -11.67 7.99 -9.94
N ALA A 104 -11.51 6.87 -10.64
CA ALA A 104 -11.42 6.83 -12.09
C ALA A 104 -12.73 7.25 -12.77
N GLU A 105 -13.87 6.73 -12.30
CA GLU A 105 -15.20 7.07 -12.82
C GLU A 105 -15.52 8.56 -12.61
N ALA A 106 -15.34 9.04 -11.38
CA ALA A 106 -15.54 10.45 -11.07
C ALA A 106 -14.61 11.32 -11.92
N LEU A 107 -13.40 10.86 -12.22
CA LEU A 107 -12.44 11.68 -12.95
C LEU A 107 -12.87 11.86 -14.40
N GLU A 108 -13.34 10.81 -15.07
CA GLU A 108 -13.90 10.97 -16.41
C GLU A 108 -15.04 12.02 -16.40
N THR A 109 -15.87 12.07 -15.34
CA THR A 109 -16.93 13.11 -15.23
C THR A 109 -16.42 14.54 -14.94
N VAL A 110 -15.44 14.71 -14.04
CA VAL A 110 -14.90 16.03 -13.65
C VAL A 110 -14.03 16.63 -14.75
N VAL A 111 -13.38 15.77 -15.54
CA VAL A 111 -12.43 16.19 -16.56
C VAL A 111 -13.14 16.57 -17.88
N ASP A 112 -14.37 16.11 -18.10
CA ASP A 112 -15.22 16.48 -19.24
C ASP A 112 -16.06 17.75 -19.05
N THR A 113 -16.12 18.30 -17.84
CA THR A 113 -16.82 19.56 -17.58
C THR A 113 -15.83 20.65 -17.22
N ASP A 114 -15.72 21.70 -18.04
CA ASP A 114 -15.17 22.95 -17.54
C ASP A 114 -16.07 23.41 -16.39
N PRO A 115 -15.50 23.71 -15.21
CA PRO A 115 -16.30 24.21 -14.11
C PRO A 115 -17.03 25.46 -14.61
N PRO A 116 -18.36 25.59 -14.39
CA PRO A 116 -19.06 26.82 -14.70
C PRO A 116 -18.30 27.97 -14.04
N ALA A 117 -18.23 29.14 -14.71
CA ALA A 117 -17.53 30.32 -14.23
C ALA A 117 -18.14 30.78 -12.89
N ARG A 118 -17.72 30.13 -11.81
CA ARG A 118 -18.13 30.40 -10.45
C ARG A 118 -17.17 31.44 -9.92
N ALA A 119 -17.71 32.38 -9.14
CA ALA A 119 -16.89 33.38 -8.46
C ALA A 119 -15.76 32.69 -7.68
N ALA A 120 -14.58 33.31 -7.67
CA ALA A 120 -13.45 32.80 -6.93
C ALA A 120 -13.83 32.65 -5.45
N MET A 121 -13.56 31.48 -4.88
CA MET A 121 -13.96 31.14 -3.52
C MET A 121 -12.88 31.55 -2.53
N GLN A 122 -13.26 31.83 -1.29
CA GLN A 122 -12.31 31.87 -0.17
C GLN A 122 -12.00 30.44 0.32
N ILE A 123 -10.93 30.26 1.09
CA ILE A 123 -10.49 28.93 1.56
C ILE A 123 -11.59 28.17 2.32
N GLY A 124 -12.42 28.87 3.09
CA GLY A 124 -13.53 28.28 3.84
C GLY A 124 -14.65 27.76 2.93
N GLU A 125 -14.97 28.51 1.88
CA GLU A 125 -15.98 28.14 0.89
C GLU A 125 -15.52 26.96 0.06
N LEU A 126 -14.25 26.96 -0.39
CA LEU A 126 -13.68 25.82 -1.11
C LEU A 126 -13.64 24.57 -0.23
N ALA A 127 -13.25 24.71 1.04
CA ALA A 127 -13.22 23.60 1.99
C ALA A 127 -14.61 23.00 2.21
N ALA A 128 -15.62 23.84 2.40
CA ALA A 128 -17.02 23.41 2.53
C ALA A 128 -17.52 22.75 1.24
N HIS A 129 -17.22 23.32 0.08
CA HIS A 129 -17.61 22.78 -1.22
C HIS A 129 -17.03 21.37 -1.47
N LEU A 130 -15.79 21.14 -1.04
CA LEU A 130 -15.11 19.84 -1.18
C LEU A 130 -15.36 18.88 -0.01
N GLY A 131 -16.05 19.32 1.05
CA GLY A 131 -16.24 18.52 2.26
C GLY A 131 -14.94 18.23 3.02
N VAL A 132 -13.93 19.10 2.92
CA VAL A 132 -12.63 18.94 3.59
C VAL A 132 -12.41 20.03 4.65
N ARG A 133 -11.41 19.84 5.52
CA ARG A 133 -10.99 20.91 6.44
C ARG A 133 -10.15 21.95 5.70
N THR A 134 -10.24 23.21 6.10
CA THR A 134 -9.37 24.28 5.58
C THR A 134 -7.88 23.99 5.80
N SER A 135 -7.52 23.30 6.89
CA SER A 135 -6.16 22.81 7.14
C SER A 135 -5.66 21.87 6.04
N THR A 136 -6.54 21.06 5.45
CA THR A 136 -6.19 20.16 4.33
C THR A 136 -5.79 20.96 3.09
N LEU A 137 -6.53 22.02 2.76
CA LEU A 137 -6.19 22.90 1.64
C LEU A 137 -4.86 23.62 1.87
N ARG A 138 -4.57 24.05 3.10
CA ARG A 138 -3.27 24.64 3.46
C ARG A 138 -2.11 23.65 3.30
N VAL A 139 -2.33 22.37 3.61
CA VAL A 139 -1.33 21.33 3.35
C VAL A 139 -1.09 21.15 1.85
N TRP A 140 -2.14 21.24 1.03
CA TRP A 140 -1.99 21.14 -0.43
C TRP A 140 -1.28 22.37 -1.02
N GLU A 141 -1.54 23.57 -0.50
CA GLU A 141 -0.76 24.79 -0.84
C GLU A 141 0.70 24.65 -0.44
N ALA A 142 1.00 24.17 0.78
CA ALA A 142 2.37 24.00 1.26
C ALA A 142 3.13 22.92 0.47
N ALA A 143 2.41 21.93 -0.07
CA ALA A 143 2.94 20.95 -1.02
C ALA A 143 2.95 21.46 -2.48
N GLU A 144 2.64 22.74 -2.69
CA GLU A 144 2.55 23.44 -3.98
C GLU A 144 1.56 22.82 -4.98
N LEU A 145 0.65 21.99 -4.52
CA LEU A 145 -0.40 21.39 -5.33
C LEU A 145 -1.49 22.39 -5.68
N LEU A 146 -1.67 23.43 -4.86
CA LEU A 146 -2.57 24.57 -5.13
C LEU A 146 -1.79 25.88 -5.10
N ALA A 147 -2.13 26.78 -6.02
CA ALA A 147 -1.51 28.10 -6.14
C ALA A 147 -2.60 29.19 -6.16
N PRO A 148 -3.26 29.47 -5.01
CA PRO A 148 -4.31 30.48 -4.95
C PRO A 148 -3.77 31.86 -5.30
N GLN A 149 -4.60 32.64 -6.00
CA GLN A 149 -4.33 34.05 -6.24
C GLN A 149 -4.67 34.88 -5.00
N ARG A 150 -4.21 36.13 -4.98
CA ARG A 150 -4.64 37.11 -3.98
C ARG A 150 -5.54 38.14 -4.64
N ASP A 151 -6.67 38.39 -4.01
CA ASP A 151 -7.56 39.49 -4.38
C ASP A 151 -6.79 40.82 -4.26
N PRO A 152 -6.71 41.65 -5.32
CA PRO A 152 -5.99 42.92 -5.29
C PRO A 152 -6.59 43.97 -4.34
N ALA A 153 -7.90 43.93 -4.09
CA ALA A 153 -8.62 44.89 -3.26
C ALA A 153 -8.57 44.50 -1.78
N THR A 154 -8.62 43.20 -1.46
CA THR A 154 -8.70 42.74 -0.06
C THR A 154 -7.45 42.02 0.44
N GLY A 155 -6.56 41.59 -0.45
CA GLY A 155 -5.34 40.85 -0.13
C GLY A 155 -5.56 39.38 0.30
N TYR A 156 -6.82 38.94 0.38
CA TYR A 156 -7.19 37.58 0.76
C TYR A 156 -6.91 36.57 -0.36
N ARG A 157 -6.70 35.29 0.03
CA ARG A 157 -6.48 34.19 -0.92
C ARG A 157 -7.79 33.76 -1.56
N THR A 158 -7.85 33.84 -2.88
CA THR A 158 -8.99 33.42 -3.70
C THR A 158 -8.62 32.22 -4.56
N TYR A 159 -9.53 31.25 -4.64
CA TYR A 159 -9.37 30.02 -5.43
C TYR A 159 -10.31 30.11 -6.63
N GLY A 160 -9.73 30.21 -7.82
CA GLY A 160 -10.49 30.31 -9.05
C GLY A 160 -11.04 28.96 -9.51
N PRO A 161 -11.69 28.93 -10.68
CA PRO A 161 -12.16 27.68 -11.30
C PRO A 161 -11.05 26.65 -11.51
N LYS A 162 -9.82 27.11 -11.84
CA LYS A 162 -8.65 26.24 -12.00
C LYS A 162 -8.22 25.59 -10.68
N GLU A 163 -8.05 26.38 -9.61
CA GLU A 163 -7.68 25.84 -8.30
C GLU A 163 -8.77 24.92 -7.75
N THR A 164 -10.03 25.20 -8.04
CA THR A 164 -11.16 24.34 -7.67
C THR A 164 -11.11 22.99 -8.40
N ARG A 165 -10.84 23.00 -9.71
CA ARG A 165 -10.63 21.77 -10.51
C ARG A 165 -9.45 20.96 -9.98
N ASP A 166 -8.31 21.60 -9.76
CA ASP A 166 -7.11 20.96 -9.23
C ASP A 166 -7.38 20.38 -7.83
N ALA A 167 -8.07 21.10 -6.96
CA ALA A 167 -8.44 20.62 -5.62
C ALA A 167 -9.37 19.40 -5.66
N ARG A 168 -10.32 19.34 -6.60
CA ARG A 168 -11.15 18.14 -6.83
C ARG A 168 -10.30 16.95 -7.27
N ILE A 169 -9.38 17.16 -8.21
CA ILE A 169 -8.48 16.10 -8.70
C ILE A 169 -7.56 15.61 -7.57
N ILE A 170 -7.00 16.52 -6.76
CA ILE A 170 -6.19 16.15 -5.58
C ILE A 170 -7.02 15.32 -4.61
N LEU A 171 -8.25 15.76 -4.28
CA LEU A 171 -9.13 15.02 -3.37
C LEU A 171 -9.35 13.59 -3.84
N MET A 172 -9.64 13.41 -5.13
CA MET A 172 -9.91 12.10 -5.72
C MET A 172 -8.65 11.22 -5.73
N LEU A 173 -7.50 11.76 -6.13
CA LEU A 173 -6.23 11.03 -6.05
C LEU A 173 -5.86 10.65 -4.61
N ARG A 174 -6.20 11.49 -3.63
CA ARG A 174 -6.03 11.17 -2.20
C ARG A 174 -6.95 10.06 -1.74
N GLN A 175 -8.18 9.99 -2.24
CA GLN A 175 -9.11 8.86 -1.99
C GLN A 175 -8.59 7.56 -2.61
N GLY A 176 -7.95 7.63 -3.79
CA GLY A 176 -7.19 6.53 -4.39
C GLY A 176 -5.85 6.20 -3.69
N MET A 177 -5.61 6.76 -2.50
CA MET A 177 -4.42 6.53 -1.66
C MET A 177 -3.09 7.00 -2.27
N HIS A 178 -3.11 7.89 -3.26
CA HIS A 178 -1.88 8.52 -3.77
C HIS A 178 -1.30 9.49 -2.74
N ARG A 179 0.03 9.49 -2.55
CA ARG A 179 0.73 10.45 -1.68
C ARG A 179 0.92 11.79 -2.38
N LEU A 180 0.97 12.90 -1.64
CA LEU A 180 1.12 14.25 -2.22
C LEU A 180 2.29 14.38 -3.23
N PRO A 181 3.50 13.82 -2.96
CA PRO A 181 4.60 13.86 -3.93
C PRO A 181 4.31 13.12 -5.24
N GLN A 182 3.43 12.12 -5.22
CA GLN A 182 3.00 11.39 -6.42
C GLN A 182 1.95 12.17 -7.23
N ILE A 183 1.20 13.07 -6.57
CA ILE A 183 0.14 13.87 -7.19
C ILE A 183 0.74 15.05 -7.98
N ARG A 184 1.83 15.66 -7.47
CA ARG A 184 2.50 16.82 -8.09
C ARG A 184 2.81 16.64 -9.59
N PRO A 185 3.55 15.60 -10.03
CA PRO A 185 3.88 15.43 -11.45
C PRO A 185 2.64 15.22 -12.34
N ILE A 186 1.58 14.60 -11.80
CA ILE A 186 0.32 14.39 -12.51
C ILE A 186 -0.38 15.72 -12.76
N LEU A 187 -0.46 16.58 -11.74
CA LEU A 187 -1.04 17.92 -11.88
C LEU A 187 -0.21 18.82 -12.80
N ASP A 188 1.12 18.78 -12.68
CA ASP A 188 1.99 19.62 -13.51
C ASP A 188 1.90 19.22 -14.99
N ASP A 189 1.81 17.92 -15.28
CA ASP A 189 1.60 17.46 -16.65
C ASP A 189 0.22 17.85 -17.19
N LEU A 190 -0.83 17.72 -16.38
CA LEU A 190 -2.19 18.17 -16.73
C LEU A 190 -2.23 19.68 -16.99
N ARG A 191 -1.56 20.49 -16.17
CA ARG A 191 -1.48 21.95 -16.34
C ARG A 191 -0.69 22.35 -17.59
N ARG A 192 0.38 21.62 -17.91
CA ARG A 192 1.29 21.91 -19.03
C ARG A 192 0.71 21.52 -20.37
N THR A 193 0.09 20.34 -20.44
CA THR A 193 -0.33 19.75 -21.71
C THR A 193 -1.83 19.85 -21.94
N GLY A 194 -2.62 20.05 -20.88
CA GLY A 194 -4.06 19.80 -20.91
C GLY A 194 -4.42 18.33 -21.18
N SER A 195 -3.42 17.46 -21.35
CA SER A 195 -3.60 16.04 -21.65
C SER A 195 -3.92 15.28 -20.37
N ARG A 196 -4.88 14.38 -20.53
CA ARG A 196 -5.44 13.55 -19.48
C ARG A 196 -4.70 12.21 -19.40
N ASP A 197 -3.75 11.99 -20.30
CA ASP A 197 -3.05 10.72 -20.47
C ASP A 197 -2.16 10.39 -19.27
N ALA A 198 -1.48 11.37 -18.68
CA ALA A 198 -0.70 11.13 -17.46
C ALA A 198 -1.57 10.70 -16.28
N LEU A 199 -2.79 11.25 -16.19
CA LEU A 199 -3.71 10.92 -15.11
C LEU A 199 -4.35 9.54 -15.32
N ARG A 200 -4.74 9.19 -16.56
CA ARG A 200 -5.17 7.83 -16.91
C ARG A 200 -4.05 6.81 -16.70
N ALA A 201 -2.83 7.14 -17.09
CA ALA A 201 -1.66 6.30 -16.88
C ALA A 201 -1.39 6.08 -15.39
N ALA A 202 -1.51 7.10 -14.55
CA ALA A 202 -1.35 6.97 -13.11
C ALA A 202 -2.40 6.04 -12.48
N ILE A 203 -3.67 6.15 -12.90
CA ILE A 203 -4.74 5.24 -12.46
C ILE A 203 -4.48 3.81 -12.93
N ALA A 204 -4.14 3.63 -14.21
CA ALA A 204 -3.82 2.32 -14.77
C ALA A 204 -2.62 1.66 -14.08
N GLN A 205 -1.57 2.44 -13.81
CA GLN A 205 -0.41 1.99 -13.04
C GLN A 205 -0.82 1.54 -11.64
N ARG A 206 -1.62 2.33 -10.94
CA ARG A 206 -2.09 1.99 -9.59
C ARG A 206 -2.97 0.74 -9.60
N HIS A 207 -3.84 0.59 -10.59
CA HIS A 207 -4.65 -0.60 -10.76
C HIS A 207 -3.76 -1.85 -10.98
N GLY A 208 -2.72 -1.72 -11.82
CA GLY A 208 -1.73 -2.78 -12.04
C GLY A 208 -0.92 -3.11 -10.77
N GLU A 209 -0.56 -2.12 -9.96
CA GLU A 209 0.08 -2.34 -8.65
C GLU A 209 -0.79 -3.17 -7.70
N LEU A 210 -2.08 -2.82 -7.59
CA LEU A 210 -3.04 -3.56 -6.77
C LEU A 210 -3.25 -4.99 -7.29
N GLY A 211 -3.31 -5.16 -8.62
CA GLY A 211 -3.40 -6.48 -9.27
C GLY A 211 -2.20 -7.38 -8.95
N ARG A 212 -0.98 -6.86 -9.13
CA ARG A 212 0.24 -7.59 -8.77
C ARG A 212 0.29 -7.95 -7.27
N ARG A 213 -0.17 -7.05 -6.40
CA ARG A 213 -0.27 -7.35 -4.95
C ARG A 213 -1.26 -8.49 -4.69
N ALA A 214 -2.41 -8.50 -5.37
CA ALA A 214 -3.39 -9.58 -5.25
C ALA A 214 -2.80 -10.94 -5.64
N GLU A 215 -2.06 -11.00 -6.76
CA GLU A 215 -1.37 -12.22 -7.19
C GLU A 215 -0.33 -12.70 -6.15
N LYS A 216 0.39 -11.77 -5.52
CA LYS A 216 1.33 -12.10 -4.44
C LYS A 216 0.62 -12.62 -3.19
N MET A 217 -0.52 -12.05 -2.81
CA MET A 217 -1.35 -12.56 -1.70
C MET A 217 -1.87 -13.97 -2.00
N LEU A 218 -2.29 -14.25 -3.24
CA LEU A 218 -2.72 -15.58 -3.68
C LEU A 218 -1.57 -16.61 -3.56
N ALA A 219 -0.39 -16.28 -4.07
CA ALA A 219 0.78 -17.14 -3.97
C ALA A 219 1.19 -17.38 -2.50
N ALA A 220 1.07 -16.35 -1.65
CA ALA A 220 1.32 -16.46 -0.21
C ALA A 220 0.34 -17.40 0.48
N ALA A 221 -0.96 -17.30 0.16
CA ALA A 221 -1.98 -18.19 0.69
C ALA A 221 -1.71 -19.65 0.34
N ALA A 222 -1.29 -19.94 -0.90
CA ALA A 222 -0.93 -21.29 -1.33
C ALA A 222 0.27 -21.86 -0.55
N LEU A 223 1.34 -21.07 -0.38
CA LEU A 223 2.52 -21.49 0.38
C LEU A 223 2.24 -21.64 1.87
N LEU A 224 1.43 -20.76 2.45
CA LEU A 224 0.98 -20.88 3.84
C LEU A 224 0.11 -22.13 4.01
N HIS A 225 -0.81 -22.41 3.08
CA HIS A 225 -1.62 -23.61 3.13
C HIS A 225 -0.78 -24.89 3.07
N ALA A 226 0.17 -24.98 2.13
CA ALA A 226 1.10 -26.11 2.04
C ALA A 226 1.93 -26.26 3.33
N TYR A 227 2.40 -25.14 3.91
CA TYR A 227 3.08 -25.15 5.19
C TYR A 227 2.23 -25.76 6.32
N LEU A 228 0.96 -25.34 6.43
CA LEU A 228 0.01 -25.85 7.42
C LEU A 228 -0.37 -27.32 7.19
N ALA A 229 -0.42 -27.77 5.94
CA ALA A 229 -0.66 -29.16 5.56
C ALA A 229 0.57 -30.06 5.76
N GLY A 230 1.76 -29.48 5.92
CA GLY A 230 3.02 -30.20 6.04
C GLY A 230 3.62 -30.67 4.70
N GLU A 231 3.14 -30.11 3.59
CA GLU A 231 3.49 -30.47 2.20
C GLU A 231 4.73 -29.75 1.68
#